data_AF-A0A7S0FJ11-F1
#
_entry.id   AF-A0A7S0FJ11-F1
#
_cell.length_a   1.000
_cell.length_b   1.000
_cell.length_c   1.000
_cell.angle_alpha   90.00
_cell.angle_beta   90.00
_cell.angle_gamma   90.00
#
_symmetry.space_group_name_H-M   'P 1'
#
loop_
_entity.id
_entity.type
_entity.pdbx_description
1 polymer ?
#
loop_
_entity_poly.entity_id
_entity_poly.type
_entity_poly.pdbx_seq_one_letter_code
_entity_poly.pdbx_strand_id
1 'polypeptide(L)'
;VVGSPHKVASCRALGADHVIDKSCQDLWPTAREHAPEGYAAIFDANGISTLKEGFEHLGMCGRLIVYGFHSNLPSTTGALNPLNWLRLAFGMLRMPHFDSMRMTLENKAMLGFNLSFFANERGLIAEYARQLSEWLASGQIKVSAVTEFSMDQIHKAHELIQSGQSVGKIVVRTPNAE
;
A
#
# COMPACT_ATOMS: atom_id res chain seq x y z
N VAL A 1 -0.43 2.20 9.31
CA VAL A 1 0.81 3.00 9.25
C VAL A 1 0.56 4.21 8.37
N VAL A 2 0.88 5.42 8.85
CA VAL A 2 0.72 6.68 8.11
C VAL A 2 2.04 7.45 8.08
N GLY A 3 2.16 8.40 7.15
CA GLY A 3 3.35 9.25 7.02
C GLY A 3 3.20 10.66 7.61
N SER A 4 2.04 10.99 8.17
CA SER A 4 1.77 12.33 8.73
C SER A 4 0.69 12.29 9.81
N PRO A 5 0.73 13.19 10.82
CA PRO A 5 -0.15 13.13 11.99
C PRO A 5 -1.64 13.31 11.68
N HIS A 6 -1.98 14.17 10.71
CA HIS A 6 -3.38 14.45 10.36
C HIS A 6 -4.15 13.23 9.85
N LYS A 7 -3.44 12.20 9.38
CA LYS A 7 -4.03 10.95 8.90
C LYS A 7 -4.44 10.01 10.02
N VAL A 8 -3.91 10.19 11.24
CA VAL A 8 -4.14 9.28 12.36
C VAL A 8 -5.62 9.19 12.72
N ALA A 9 -6.30 10.33 12.83
CA ALA A 9 -7.72 10.38 13.17
C ALA A 9 -8.58 9.62 12.15
N SER A 10 -8.24 9.72 10.86
CA SER A 10 -8.96 9.04 9.78
C SER A 10 -8.81 7.52 9.87
N CYS A 11 -7.60 7.01 10.14
CA CYS A 11 -7.38 5.58 10.34
C CYS A 11 -8.15 5.03 11.55
N ARG A 12 -8.18 5.78 12.68
CA ARG A 12 -8.95 5.39 13.87
C ARG A 12 -10.46 5.38 13.60
N ALA A 13 -10.98 6.36 12.87
CA ALA A 13 -12.40 6.41 12.49
C ALA A 13 -12.83 5.20 11.64
N LEU A 14 -11.91 4.64 10.84
CA LEU A 14 -12.13 3.42 10.06
C LEU A 14 -12.01 2.12 10.87
N GLY A 15 -11.65 2.21 12.16
CA GLY A 15 -11.58 1.05 13.06
C GLY A 15 -10.18 0.47 13.26
N ALA A 16 -9.11 1.20 12.93
CA ALA A 16 -7.77 0.74 13.26
C ALA A 16 -7.54 0.78 14.79
N ASP A 17 -7.20 -0.38 15.38
CA ASP A 17 -6.87 -0.49 16.81
C ASP A 17 -5.64 0.34 17.17
N HIS A 18 -4.62 0.28 16.32
CA HIS A 18 -3.37 1.00 16.47
C HIS A 18 -2.97 1.71 15.16
N VAL A 19 -2.47 2.92 15.29
CA VAL A 19 -1.99 3.73 14.15
C VAL A 19 -0.60 4.23 14.46
N ILE A 20 0.36 3.76 13.67
CA ILE A 20 1.76 4.19 13.73
C ILE A 20 1.95 5.35 12.76
N ASP A 21 2.39 6.49 13.27
CA ASP A 21 2.77 7.67 12.49
C ASP A 21 4.29 7.74 12.33
N LYS A 22 4.77 7.43 11.12
CA LYS A 22 6.20 7.37 10.81
C LYS A 22 6.91 8.73 10.83
N SER A 23 6.18 9.84 10.96
CA SER A 23 6.80 11.15 11.10
C SER A 23 7.36 11.40 12.51
N CYS A 24 6.89 10.65 13.51
CA CYS A 24 7.30 10.79 14.90
C CYS A 24 7.60 9.46 15.62
N GLN A 25 7.36 8.31 14.97
CA GLN A 25 7.58 6.97 15.53
C GLN A 25 8.38 6.09 14.57
N ASP A 26 9.25 5.25 15.13
CA ASP A 26 9.91 4.20 14.35
C ASP A 26 8.93 3.05 14.09
N LEU A 27 8.74 2.71 12.81
CA LEU A 27 7.72 1.75 12.37
C LEU A 27 7.85 0.40 13.08
N TRP A 28 9.00 -0.25 12.94
CA TRP A 28 9.17 -1.65 13.32
C TRP A 28 9.26 -1.89 14.83
N PRO A 29 9.99 -1.07 15.61
CA PRO A 29 9.93 -1.13 17.07
C PRO A 29 8.50 -0.98 17.59
N THR A 30 7.78 0.05 17.14
CA THR A 30 6.39 0.30 17.56
C THR A 30 5.45 -0.83 17.11
N ALA A 31 5.63 -1.36 15.90
CA ALA A 31 4.83 -2.47 15.40
C ALA A 31 5.00 -3.74 16.27
N ARG A 32 6.24 -4.04 16.69
CA ARG A 32 6.53 -5.18 17.56
C ARG A 32 5.83 -5.09 18.93
N GLU A 33 5.70 -3.90 19.48
CA GLU A 33 4.97 -3.69 20.76
C GLU A 33 3.50 -4.10 20.65
N HIS A 34 2.89 -3.93 19.47
CA HIS A 34 1.48 -4.27 19.23
C HIS A 34 1.26 -5.73 18.80
N ALA A 35 2.31 -6.41 18.32
CA ALA A 35 2.25 -7.80 17.89
C ALA A 35 3.58 -8.51 18.20
N PRO A 36 3.85 -8.83 19.49
CA PRO A 36 5.12 -9.45 19.89
C PRO A 36 5.34 -10.84 19.27
N GLU A 37 4.27 -11.58 19.03
CA GLU A 37 4.28 -12.90 18.36
C GLU A 37 4.30 -12.78 16.82
N GLY A 38 4.34 -11.57 16.28
CA GLY A 38 4.30 -11.27 14.86
C GLY A 38 2.89 -11.18 14.26
N TYR A 39 2.82 -10.65 13.05
CA TYR A 39 1.57 -10.43 12.32
C TYR A 39 1.17 -11.63 11.48
N ALA A 40 -0.12 -11.95 11.48
CA ALA A 40 -0.69 -12.97 10.60
C ALA A 40 -0.72 -12.54 9.12
N ALA A 41 -0.85 -11.24 8.87
CA ALA A 41 -0.80 -10.67 7.53
C ALA A 41 -0.21 -9.25 7.55
N ILE A 42 0.64 -8.95 6.58
CA ILE A 42 1.17 -7.61 6.33
C ILE A 42 0.91 -7.26 4.86
N PHE A 43 0.29 -6.11 4.64
CA PHE A 43 -0.02 -5.56 3.32
C PHE A 43 0.97 -4.43 3.01
N ASP A 44 1.89 -4.64 2.06
CA ASP A 44 2.99 -3.73 1.75
C ASP A 44 2.82 -3.05 0.39
N ALA A 45 2.71 -1.71 0.42
CA ALA A 45 2.71 -0.85 -0.76
C ALA A 45 4.04 -0.08 -0.97
N ASN A 46 4.93 -0.05 0.02
CA ASN A 46 6.15 0.77 -0.06
C ASN A 46 7.22 0.05 -0.88
N GLY A 47 7.39 -1.26 -0.70
CA GLY A 47 8.41 -2.04 -1.38
C GLY A 47 9.71 -2.15 -0.57
N ILE A 48 10.86 -1.89 -1.20
CA ILE A 48 12.21 -2.24 -0.68
C ILE A 48 12.43 -1.80 0.78
N SER A 49 11.96 -0.62 1.15
CA SER A 49 12.20 -0.04 2.48
C SER A 49 11.47 -0.73 3.63
N THR A 50 10.48 -1.58 3.35
CA THR A 50 9.71 -2.29 4.37
C THR A 50 9.65 -3.80 4.13
N LEU A 51 10.18 -4.28 3.01
CA LEU A 51 9.98 -5.65 2.56
C LEU A 51 10.67 -6.68 3.45
N LYS A 52 11.94 -6.45 3.81
CA LYS A 52 12.70 -7.36 4.67
C LYS A 52 12.08 -7.41 6.06
N GLU A 53 11.94 -6.24 6.66
CA GLU A 53 11.43 -6.11 8.01
C GLU A 53 9.98 -6.59 8.11
N GLY A 54 9.15 -6.37 7.09
CA GLY A 54 7.81 -6.93 7.02
C GLY A 54 7.83 -8.45 7.14
N PHE A 55 8.71 -9.13 6.42
CA PHE A 55 8.86 -10.58 6.54
C PHE A 55 9.36 -11.00 7.93
N GLU A 56 10.31 -10.27 8.52
CA GLU A 56 10.82 -10.55 9.87
C GLU A 56 9.75 -10.38 10.97
N HIS A 57 8.75 -9.51 10.75
CA HIS A 57 7.66 -9.28 11.71
C HIS A 57 6.43 -10.16 11.47
N LEU A 58 6.48 -11.11 10.54
CA LEU A 58 5.44 -12.14 10.43
C LEU A 58 5.51 -13.10 11.61
N GLY A 59 4.34 -13.49 12.11
CA GLY A 59 4.20 -14.63 13.01
C GLY A 59 4.24 -15.96 12.25
N MET A 60 4.15 -17.08 12.99
CA MET A 60 3.98 -18.40 12.40
C MET A 60 2.74 -18.45 11.49
N CYS A 61 2.85 -19.03 10.30
CA CYS A 61 1.82 -19.04 9.25
C CYS A 61 1.48 -17.64 8.68
N GLY A 62 2.31 -16.63 8.96
CA GLY A 62 2.11 -15.26 8.51
C GLY A 62 2.33 -15.08 7.00
N ARG A 63 1.66 -14.08 6.43
CA ARG A 63 1.73 -13.74 5.00
C ARG A 63 2.11 -12.28 4.78
N LEU A 64 3.15 -12.04 3.98
CA LEU A 64 3.48 -10.71 3.45
C LEU A 64 2.94 -10.57 2.04
N ILE A 65 2.03 -9.63 1.80
CA ILE A 65 1.41 -9.36 0.51
C ILE A 65 1.96 -8.05 -0.03
N VAL A 66 2.77 -8.13 -1.08
CA VAL A 66 3.37 -6.96 -1.75
C VAL A 66 2.53 -6.57 -2.94
N TYR A 67 2.04 -5.33 -2.96
CA TYR A 67 1.20 -4.82 -4.07
C TYR A 67 1.61 -3.43 -4.55
N GLY A 68 2.74 -2.92 -4.06
CA GLY A 68 3.31 -1.66 -4.51
C GLY A 68 4.81 -1.58 -4.26
N PHE A 69 5.46 -0.74 -5.06
CA PHE A 69 6.88 -0.38 -4.94
C PHE A 69 7.03 1.14 -4.94
N HIS A 70 6.23 1.84 -4.14
CA HIS A 70 6.26 3.30 -4.09
C HIS A 70 7.65 3.87 -3.78
N SER A 71 8.52 3.13 -3.06
CA SER A 71 9.90 3.55 -2.77
C SER A 71 10.85 3.48 -3.97
N ASN A 72 10.51 2.72 -5.03
CA ASN A 72 11.37 2.49 -6.18
C ASN A 72 10.99 3.29 -7.43
N LEU A 73 9.80 3.87 -7.45
CA LEU A 73 9.37 4.69 -8.57
C LEU A 73 10.21 5.99 -8.59
N PRO A 74 10.99 6.26 -9.66
CA PRO A 74 11.63 7.54 -9.81
C PRO A 74 10.54 8.62 -9.83
N SER A 75 10.70 9.67 -9.04
CA SER A 75 9.79 10.83 -9.01
C SER A 75 9.90 11.71 -10.26
N THR A 76 10.25 11.16 -11.42
CA THR A 76 10.57 11.95 -12.62
C THR A 76 10.01 11.30 -13.88
N THR A 77 8.96 11.93 -14.41
CA THR A 77 8.49 11.82 -15.79
C THR A 77 9.53 12.45 -16.73
N GLY A 78 10.37 11.63 -17.37
CA GLY A 78 11.35 12.08 -18.35
C GLY A 78 12.31 10.97 -18.76
N ALA A 79 12.88 11.05 -19.97
CA ALA A 79 13.82 10.07 -20.50
C ALA A 79 14.88 9.68 -19.45
N LEU A 80 15.10 8.38 -19.30
CA LEU A 80 15.95 7.80 -18.25
C LEU A 80 17.40 8.30 -18.38
N ASN A 81 17.73 9.37 -17.65
CA ASN A 81 19.09 9.87 -17.49
C ASN A 81 19.97 8.77 -16.83
N PRO A 82 21.26 8.63 -17.18
CA PRO A 82 22.19 7.69 -16.54
C PRO A 82 22.15 7.67 -15.00
N LEU A 83 21.88 8.82 -14.35
CA LEU A 83 21.67 8.89 -12.90
C LEU A 83 20.46 8.10 -12.39
N ASN A 84 19.34 8.11 -13.12
CA ASN A 84 18.15 7.34 -12.78
C ASN A 84 18.39 5.84 -12.98
N TRP A 85 19.15 5.47 -14.02
CA TRP A 85 19.59 4.08 -14.23
C TRP A 85 20.49 3.58 -13.09
N LEU A 86 21.47 4.39 -12.66
CA LEU A 86 22.29 4.06 -11.50
C LEU A 86 21.42 3.91 -10.25
N ARG A 87 20.49 4.83 -9.99
CA ARG A 87 19.60 4.76 -8.83
C ARG A 87 18.70 3.53 -8.86
N LEU A 88 18.19 3.13 -10.03
CA LEU A 88 17.45 1.88 -10.21
C LEU A 88 18.34 0.66 -9.95
N ALA A 89 19.57 0.64 -10.46
CA ALA A 89 20.53 -0.43 -10.21
C ALA A 89 20.89 -0.54 -8.72
N PHE A 90 21.11 0.60 -8.03
CA PHE A 90 21.30 0.65 -6.58
C PHE A 90 20.05 0.17 -5.83
N GLY A 91 18.85 0.49 -6.30
CA GLY A 91 17.59 -0.04 -5.76
C GLY A 91 17.51 -1.55 -5.92
N MET A 92 17.83 -2.08 -7.10
CA MET A 92 17.87 -3.51 -7.37
C MET A 92 18.89 -4.23 -6.49
N LEU A 93 20.05 -3.63 -6.23
CA LEU A 93 21.05 -4.17 -5.31
C LEU A 93 20.59 -4.17 -3.85
N ARG A 94 19.65 -3.30 -3.48
CA ARG A 94 19.03 -3.23 -2.14
C ARG A 94 17.80 -4.13 -2.00
N MET A 95 17.35 -4.79 -3.07
CA MET A 95 16.25 -5.75 -2.97
C MET A 95 16.65 -6.87 -2.00
N PRO A 96 15.87 -7.12 -0.94
CA PRO A 96 16.18 -8.19 -0.01
C PRO A 96 16.02 -9.55 -0.71
N HIS A 97 16.95 -10.45 -0.42
CA HIS A 97 16.90 -11.83 -0.86
C HIS A 97 16.04 -12.65 0.11
N PHE A 98 15.08 -13.41 -0.43
CA PHE A 98 14.24 -14.33 0.34
C PHE A 98 14.62 -15.76 0.03
N ASP A 99 14.96 -16.50 1.08
CA ASP A 99 15.37 -17.91 0.98
C ASP A 99 14.15 -18.82 1.21
N SER A 100 13.88 -19.72 0.26
CA SER A 100 12.70 -20.60 0.29
C SER A 100 12.79 -21.68 1.37
N MET A 101 13.99 -22.15 1.71
CA MET A 101 14.20 -23.09 2.81
C MET A 101 13.88 -22.41 4.14
N ARG A 102 14.35 -21.17 4.33
CA ARG A 102 14.01 -20.35 5.50
C ARG A 102 12.51 -20.11 5.62
N MET A 103 11.83 -19.75 4.52
CA MET A 103 10.37 -19.59 4.49
C MET A 103 9.63 -20.86 4.92
N THR A 104 10.12 -22.02 4.49
CA THR A 104 9.55 -23.33 4.85
C THR A 104 9.75 -23.64 6.33
N LEU A 105 10.97 -23.42 6.85
CA LEU A 105 11.30 -23.69 8.26
C LEU A 105 10.56 -22.73 9.22
N GLU A 106 10.38 -21.47 8.83
CA GLU A 106 9.66 -20.47 9.63
C GLU A 106 8.14 -20.51 9.42
N ASN A 107 7.63 -21.33 8.48
CA ASN A 107 6.23 -21.38 8.07
C ASN A 107 5.68 -20.00 7.68
N LYS A 108 6.41 -19.24 6.87
CA LYS A 108 6.02 -17.89 6.41
C LYS A 108 5.91 -17.85 4.89
N ALA A 109 5.00 -17.02 4.38
CA ALA A 109 4.81 -16.83 2.95
C ALA A 109 4.93 -15.37 2.53
N MET A 110 5.40 -15.18 1.30
CA MET A 110 5.44 -13.89 0.62
C MET A 110 4.69 -14.01 -0.71
N LEU A 111 3.79 -13.08 -0.97
CA LEU A 111 2.92 -13.05 -2.15
C LEU A 111 3.08 -11.70 -2.85
N GLY A 112 3.05 -11.72 -4.18
CA GLY A 112 2.94 -10.52 -5.00
C GLY A 112 1.54 -10.40 -5.57
N PHE A 113 0.97 -9.20 -5.58
CA PHE A 113 -0.31 -8.93 -6.23
C PHE A 113 -0.26 -7.62 -7.01
N ASN A 114 -0.69 -7.64 -8.27
CA ASN A 114 -0.80 -6.44 -9.08
C ASN A 114 -2.12 -6.46 -9.85
N LEU A 115 -2.98 -5.48 -9.56
CA LEU A 115 -4.32 -5.43 -10.14
C LEU A 115 -4.30 -5.23 -11.67
N SER A 116 -3.33 -4.49 -12.21
CA SER A 116 -3.22 -4.24 -13.66
C SER A 116 -2.96 -5.53 -14.44
N PHE A 117 -2.12 -6.41 -13.90
CA PHE A 117 -1.88 -7.74 -14.48
C PHE A 117 -3.01 -8.74 -14.20
N PHE A 118 -3.88 -8.44 -13.23
CA PHE A 118 -5.04 -9.25 -12.88
C PHE A 118 -6.29 -8.93 -13.71
N ALA A 119 -6.29 -7.85 -14.51
CA ALA A 119 -7.45 -7.33 -15.22
C ALA A 119 -8.14 -8.33 -16.19
N ASN A 120 -7.42 -9.35 -16.64
CA ASN A 120 -7.96 -10.39 -17.53
C ASN A 120 -8.77 -11.46 -16.79
N GLU A 121 -8.65 -11.58 -15.47
CA GLU A 121 -9.36 -12.55 -14.63
C GLU A 121 -10.81 -12.11 -14.34
N ARG A 122 -11.59 -11.93 -15.41
CA ARG A 122 -12.94 -11.32 -15.35
C ARG A 122 -13.90 -12.04 -14.40
N GLY A 123 -13.83 -13.38 -14.33
CA GLY A 123 -14.68 -14.17 -13.44
C GLY A 123 -14.42 -13.85 -11.96
N LEU A 124 -13.15 -13.87 -11.56
CA LEU A 124 -12.73 -13.53 -10.20
C LEU A 124 -13.02 -12.07 -9.87
N ILE A 125 -12.75 -11.14 -10.80
CA ILE A 125 -13.06 -9.72 -10.61
C ILE A 125 -14.55 -9.51 -10.37
N ALA A 126 -15.41 -10.16 -11.17
CA ALA A 126 -16.86 -10.06 -11.02
C ALA A 126 -17.35 -10.62 -9.67
N GLU A 127 -16.79 -11.76 -9.24
CA GLU A 127 -17.10 -12.35 -7.94
C GLU A 127 -16.70 -11.42 -6.79
N TYR A 128 -15.47 -10.88 -6.82
CA TYR A 128 -14.99 -9.96 -5.79
C TYR A 128 -15.77 -8.65 -5.80
N ALA A 129 -16.11 -8.10 -6.96
CA ALA A 129 -16.93 -6.90 -7.06
C ALA A 129 -18.34 -7.10 -6.48
N ARG A 130 -18.95 -8.27 -6.71
CA ARG A 130 -20.25 -8.62 -6.09
C ARG A 130 -20.13 -8.67 -4.57
N GLN A 131 -19.12 -9.36 -4.05
CA GLN A 131 -18.88 -9.46 -2.60
C GLN A 131 -18.65 -8.08 -1.96
N LEU A 132 -17.80 -7.25 -2.57
CA LEU A 132 -17.56 -5.88 -2.09
C LEU A 132 -18.85 -5.06 -2.10
N SER A 133 -19.71 -5.22 -3.12
CA SER A 133 -20.99 -4.52 -3.20
C SER A 133 -21.95 -4.96 -2.09
N GLU A 134 -21.98 -6.24 -1.74
CA GLU A 134 -22.78 -6.79 -0.63
C GLU A 134 -22.29 -6.25 0.73
N TRP A 135 -20.98 -6.21 0.94
CA TRP A 135 -20.38 -5.65 2.14
C TRP A 135 -20.58 -4.14 2.27
N LEU A 136 -20.59 -3.41 1.15
CA LEU A 136 -20.94 -1.99 1.13
C LEU A 136 -22.42 -1.78 1.46
N ALA A 137 -23.32 -2.52 0.81
CA ALA A 137 -24.77 -2.40 1.02
C ALA A 137 -25.20 -2.77 2.45
N SER A 138 -24.52 -3.75 3.07
CA SER A 138 -24.76 -4.16 4.46
C SER A 138 -24.04 -3.29 5.50
N GLY A 139 -23.22 -2.32 5.09
CA GLY A 139 -22.47 -1.46 5.99
C GLY A 139 -21.26 -2.12 6.68
N GLN A 140 -20.82 -3.29 6.21
CA GLN A 140 -19.62 -3.96 6.70
C GLN A 140 -18.34 -3.24 6.28
N ILE A 141 -18.35 -2.55 5.13
CA ILE A 141 -17.25 -1.68 4.69
C ILE A 141 -17.59 -0.22 4.98
N LYS A 142 -16.74 0.43 5.79
CA LYS A 142 -16.73 1.89 5.93
C LYS A 142 -15.86 2.50 4.83
N VAL A 143 -16.43 3.41 4.05
CA VAL A 143 -15.69 4.12 2.99
C VAL A 143 -15.01 5.35 3.59
N SER A 144 -13.73 5.55 3.27
CA SER A 144 -12.98 6.73 3.69
C SER A 144 -13.49 8.01 3.02
N ALA A 145 -13.07 9.16 3.53
CA ALA A 145 -13.31 10.45 2.86
C ALA A 145 -12.93 10.41 1.37
N VAL A 146 -13.73 11.11 0.56
CA VAL A 146 -13.47 11.31 -0.86
C VAL A 146 -13.16 12.79 -1.07
N THR A 147 -12.03 13.08 -1.70
CA THR A 147 -11.69 14.44 -2.16
C THR A 147 -12.01 14.53 -3.64
N GLU A 148 -12.97 15.39 -3.97
CA GLU A 148 -13.44 15.56 -5.34
C GLU A 148 -12.83 16.81 -5.99
N PHE A 149 -12.35 16.65 -7.21
CA PHE A 149 -11.94 17.73 -8.10
C PHE A 149 -12.78 17.70 -9.36
N SER A 150 -12.97 18.86 -9.99
CA SER A 150 -13.47 18.92 -11.37
C SER A 150 -12.34 18.63 -12.37
N MET A 151 -12.70 18.28 -13.61
CA MET A 151 -11.72 17.96 -14.65
C MET A 151 -10.73 19.10 -14.94
N ASP A 152 -11.15 20.37 -14.85
CA ASP A 152 -10.27 21.55 -14.97
C ASP A 152 -9.25 21.66 -13.81
N GLN A 153 -9.51 20.97 -12.69
CA GLN A 153 -8.65 20.92 -11.52
C GLN A 153 -7.79 19.65 -11.44
N ILE A 154 -7.66 18.90 -12.55
CA ILE A 154 -6.87 17.66 -12.59
C ILE A 154 -5.42 17.86 -12.10
N HIS A 155 -4.83 19.04 -12.36
CA HIS A 155 -3.50 19.39 -11.85
C HIS A 155 -3.44 19.36 -10.31
N LYS A 156 -4.44 19.91 -9.61
CA LYS A 156 -4.53 19.88 -8.14
C LYS A 156 -4.71 18.46 -7.61
N ALA A 157 -5.46 17.62 -8.33
CA ALA A 157 -5.60 16.20 -7.98
C ALA A 157 -4.25 15.47 -8.04
N HIS A 158 -3.44 15.75 -9.08
CA HIS A 158 -2.08 15.21 -9.21
C HIS A 158 -1.11 15.76 -8.15
N GLU A 159 -1.14 17.07 -7.87
CA GLU A 159 -0.34 17.67 -6.79
C GLU A 159 -0.69 17.05 -5.43
N LEU A 160 -1.97 16.85 -5.14
CA LEU A 160 -2.42 16.28 -3.86
C LEU A 160 -1.96 14.82 -3.68
N ILE A 161 -2.05 13.97 -4.73
CA ILE A 161 -1.58 12.59 -4.61
C ILE A 161 -0.05 12.53 -4.51
N GLN A 162 0.67 13.36 -5.27
CA GLN A 162 2.14 13.38 -5.28
C GLN A 162 2.74 13.94 -3.98
N SER A 163 2.07 14.92 -3.36
CA SER A 163 2.49 15.48 -2.06
C SER A 163 2.38 14.48 -0.91
N GLY A 164 1.68 13.36 -1.11
CA GLY A 164 1.38 12.39 -0.07
C GLY A 164 0.48 12.94 1.04
N GLN A 165 -0.15 14.10 0.86
CA GLN A 165 -1.03 14.73 1.86
C GLN A 165 -2.47 14.21 1.82
N SER A 166 -2.84 13.52 0.74
CA SER A 166 -4.18 12.96 0.56
C SER A 166 -4.61 12.02 1.68
N VAL A 167 -5.90 12.08 2.02
CA VAL A 167 -6.57 11.16 2.93
C VAL A 167 -7.75 10.54 2.18
N GLY A 168 -7.80 9.22 2.12
CA GLY A 168 -8.84 8.51 1.39
C GLY A 168 -8.67 8.63 -0.13
N LYS A 169 -9.80 8.64 -0.85
CA LYS A 169 -9.81 8.53 -2.32
C LYS A 169 -9.90 9.91 -2.96
N ILE A 170 -9.03 10.18 -3.92
CA ILE A 170 -9.17 11.33 -4.83
C ILE A 170 -9.99 10.89 -6.04
N VAL A 171 -11.02 11.67 -6.37
CA VAL A 171 -11.89 11.46 -7.53
C VAL A 171 -11.91 12.73 -8.37
N VAL A 172 -11.87 12.57 -9.69
CA VAL A 172 -12.03 13.66 -10.64
C VAL A 172 -13.35 13.45 -11.37
N ARG A 173 -14.23 14.44 -11.29
CA ARG A 173 -15.51 14.44 -12.02
C ARG A 173 -15.26 14.90 -13.45
N THR A 174 -15.57 14.02 -14.39
CA THR A 174 -15.61 14.38 -15.81
C THR A 174 -16.92 15.09 -16.12
N PRO A 175 -16.96 16.05 -17.05
CA PRO A 175 -18.22 16.52 -17.60
C PRO A 175 -19.01 15.30 -18.10
N ASN A 176 -20.31 15.23 -17.81
CA ASN A 176 -21.14 14.19 -18.39
C ASN A 176 -20.99 14.28 -19.92
N ALA A 177 -20.68 13.17 -20.58
CA ALA A 177 -20.98 13.06 -22.00
C ALA A 177 -22.52 13.15 -22.09
N GLU A 178 -23.02 14.16 -22.78
CA GLU A 178 -24.43 14.27 -23.15
C GLU A 178 -24.93 13.00 -23.87
#